data_AF-A0A562II40-F1
#
_entry.id   AF-A0A562II40-F1
#
_cell.length_a   1.000
_cell.length_b   1.000
_cell.length_c   1.000
_cell.angle_alpha   90.00
_cell.angle_beta   90.00
_cell.angle_gamma   90.00
#
_symmetry.space_group_name_H-M   'P 1'
#
loop_
_entity.id
_entity.type
_entity.pdbx_description
1 polymer ?
#
loop_
_entity_poly.entity_id
_entity_poly.type
_entity_poly.pdbx_seq_one_letter_code
_entity_poly.pdbx_strand_id
1 'polypeptide(L)'
;MLPENDTLLQGLQKMYATVLELPEEVVTPDVDLEAELGLDSLQHRIVLARAGELWAVDTGDSESPATLTLRSVADLLRRSDSTTEA
;
A
#
# COMPACT_ATOMS: atom_id res chain seq x y z
N MET A 1 -1.54 15.65 -0.62
CA MET A 1 -2.92 15.48 -0.10
C MET A 1 -3.40 14.11 -0.51
N LEU A 2 -3.59 13.23 0.47
CA LEU A 2 -4.07 11.87 0.23
C LEU A 2 -5.52 11.87 -0.28
N PRO A 3 -5.87 11.00 -1.25
CA PRO A 3 -7.24 10.86 -1.72
C PRO A 3 -8.14 10.18 -0.68
N GLU A 4 -9.44 10.09 -0.98
CA GLU A 4 -10.39 9.34 -0.16
C GLU A 4 -9.99 7.86 -0.03
N ASN A 5 -10.45 7.20 1.04
CA ASN A 5 -10.00 5.85 1.39
C ASN A 5 -10.27 4.84 0.26
N ASP A 6 -11.46 4.88 -0.35
CA ASP A 6 -11.79 4.04 -1.51
C ASP A 6 -10.87 4.27 -2.70
N THR A 7 -10.56 5.53 -3.02
CA THR A 7 -9.65 5.88 -4.12
C THR A 7 -8.21 5.47 -3.81
N LEU A 8 -7.77 5.61 -2.56
CA LEU A 8 -6.46 5.17 -2.10
C LEU A 8 -6.32 3.64 -2.23
N LEU A 9 -7.34 2.91 -1.78
CA LEU A 9 -7.40 1.45 -1.87
C LEU A 9 -7.39 0.97 -3.32
N GLN A 10 -8.15 1.61 -4.22
CA GLN A 10 -8.12 1.29 -5.65
C GLN A 10 -6.75 1.59 -6.28
N GLY A 11 -6.12 2.70 -5.90
CA GLY A 11 -4.77 3.05 -6.35
C GLY A 11 -3.75 1.97 -5.94
N LEU A 12 -3.75 1.62 -4.66
CA LEU A 12 -2.88 0.57 -4.12
C LEU A 12 -3.18 -0.80 -4.76
N GLN A 13 -4.45 -1.18 -4.87
CA GLN A 13 -4.90 -2.41 -5.52
C GLN A 13 -4.28 -2.55 -6.90
N LYS A 14 -4.40 -1.50 -7.73
CA LYS A 14 -3.86 -1.49 -9.09
C LYS A 14 -2.34 -1.60 -9.11
N MET A 15 -1.65 -0.95 -8.17
CA MET A 15 -0.19 -1.00 -8.06
C MET A 15 0.29 -2.40 -7.65
N TYR A 16 -0.33 -3.00 -6.63
CA TYR A 16 -0.01 -4.37 -6.20
C TYR A 16 -0.37 -5.40 -7.26
N ALA A 17 -1.54 -5.32 -7.88
CA ALA A 17 -1.95 -6.17 -8.98
C ALA A 17 -0.93 -6.13 -10.13
N THR A 18 -0.44 -4.94 -10.47
CA THR A 18 0.59 -4.77 -11.51
C THR A 18 1.91 -5.45 -11.14
N VAL A 19 2.35 -5.34 -9.89
CA VAL A 19 3.63 -5.91 -9.44
C VAL A 19 3.56 -7.42 -9.21
N LEU A 20 2.40 -7.91 -8.77
CA LEU A 20 2.10 -9.34 -8.61
C LEU A 20 1.75 -10.02 -9.94
N GLU A 21 1.57 -9.23 -11.02
CA GLU A 21 1.08 -9.71 -12.32
C GLU A 21 -0.27 -10.46 -12.20
N LEU A 22 -1.08 -10.03 -11.21
CA LEU A 22 -2.40 -10.58 -10.92
C LEU A 22 -3.49 -9.61 -11.39
N PRO A 23 -4.71 -10.12 -11.67
CA PRO A 23 -5.85 -9.25 -11.91
C PRO A 23 -6.22 -8.48 -10.63
N GLU A 24 -6.64 -7.23 -10.78
CA GLU A 24 -7.11 -6.38 -9.67
C GLU A 24 -8.26 -7.01 -8.87
N GLU A 25 -9.08 -7.85 -9.53
CA GLU A 25 -10.17 -8.61 -8.92
C GLU A 25 -9.71 -9.60 -7.84
N VAL A 26 -8.46 -10.10 -7.93
CA VAL A 26 -7.86 -11.03 -6.96
C VAL A 26 -7.31 -10.27 -5.75
N VAL A 27 -6.86 -9.03 -5.95
CA VAL A 27 -6.29 -8.20 -4.90
C VAL A 27 -7.43 -7.50 -4.16
N THR A 28 -7.88 -8.06 -3.05
CA THR A 28 -8.97 -7.47 -2.24
C THR A 28 -8.41 -6.60 -1.10
N PRO A 29 -9.20 -5.69 -0.51
CA PRO A 29 -8.71 -4.84 0.56
C PRO A 29 -8.36 -5.56 1.87
N ASP A 30 -8.89 -6.77 2.07
CA ASP A 30 -8.76 -7.58 3.28
C ASP A 30 -7.81 -8.79 3.10
N VAL A 31 -7.39 -9.11 1.88
CA VAL A 31 -6.46 -10.22 1.63
C VAL A 31 -5.07 -9.88 2.13
N ASP A 32 -4.38 -10.87 2.68
CA ASP A 32 -2.96 -10.74 3.03
C ASP A 32 -2.12 -10.85 1.75
N LEU A 33 -1.51 -9.73 1.37
CA LEU A 33 -0.71 -9.64 0.16
C LEU A 33 0.51 -10.55 0.26
N GLU A 34 1.14 -10.68 1.43
CA GLU A 34 2.35 -11.49 1.61
C GLU A 34 2.01 -12.97 1.80
N ALA A 35 1.11 -13.28 2.74
CA ALA A 35 0.81 -14.66 3.11
C ALA A 35 -0.11 -15.38 2.10
N GLU A 36 -1.08 -14.69 1.52
CA GLU A 36 -2.05 -15.31 0.60
C GLU A 36 -1.68 -15.09 -0.87
N LEU A 37 -1.21 -13.89 -1.23
CA LEU A 37 -0.84 -13.56 -2.62
C LEU A 37 0.65 -13.74 -2.93
N GLY A 38 1.48 -14.05 -1.92
CA GLY A 38 2.91 -14.28 -2.11
C GLY A 38 3.70 -13.02 -2.48
N LEU A 39 3.24 -11.84 -2.06
CA LEU A 39 3.94 -10.57 -2.25
C LEU A 39 5.31 -10.60 -1.57
N ASP A 40 6.34 -10.21 -2.30
CA ASP A 40 7.70 -10.11 -1.76
C ASP A 40 7.95 -8.74 -1.09
N SER A 41 8.82 -8.71 -0.08
CA SER A 41 9.23 -7.47 0.60
C SER A 41 9.83 -6.41 -0.34
N LEU A 42 10.53 -6.82 -1.40
CA LEU A 42 11.03 -5.92 -2.44
C LEU A 42 9.88 -5.34 -3.26
N GLN A 43 8.93 -6.17 -3.66
CA GLN A 43 7.73 -5.73 -4.39
C GLN A 43 6.93 -4.72 -3.57
N HIS A 44 6.75 -5.00 -2.28
CA HIS A 44 6.10 -4.09 -1.33
C HIS A 44 6.81 -2.73 -1.27
N ARG A 45 8.14 -2.71 -1.11
CA ARG A 45 8.93 -1.47 -1.10
C ARG A 45 8.83 -0.69 -2.41
N ILE A 46 8.79 -1.36 -3.56
CA ILE A 46 8.62 -0.70 -4.86
C ILE A 46 7.24 -0.02 -4.95
N VAL A 47 6.18 -0.69 -4.50
CA VAL A 47 4.83 -0.11 -4.48
C VAL A 47 4.77 1.06 -3.52
N LEU A 48 5.31 0.93 -2.32
CA LEU A 48 5.38 2.02 -1.33
C LEU A 48 6.16 3.23 -1.84
N ALA A 49 7.32 3.04 -2.46
CA ALA A 49 8.10 4.13 -3.02
C ALA A 49 7.30 4.91 -4.08
N ARG A 50 6.63 4.19 -5.00
CA ARG A 50 5.77 4.82 -6.00
C ARG A 50 4.56 5.51 -5.38
N ALA A 51 3.98 4.94 -4.34
CA ALA A 51 2.85 5.50 -3.62
C ALA A 51 3.25 6.81 -2.91
N GLY A 52 4.41 6.81 -2.25
CA GLY A 52 5.00 7.97 -1.62
C GLY A 52 5.26 9.10 -2.62
N GLU A 53 5.83 8.80 -3.79
CA GLU A 53 6.02 9.79 -4.84
C GLU A 53 4.69 10.30 -5.42
N LEU A 54 3.71 9.42 -5.63
CA LEU A 54 2.42 9.78 -6.22
C LEU A 54 1.59 10.69 -5.31
N TRP A 55 1.60 10.43 -4.01
CA TRP A 55 0.81 11.15 -3.02
C TRP A 55 1.61 12.17 -2.20
N ALA A 56 2.91 12.29 -2.46
CA ALA A 56 3.87 13.11 -1.72
C ALA A 56 3.89 12.78 -0.21
N VAL A 57 3.89 11.49 0.12
CA VAL A 57 3.89 10.98 1.50
C VAL A 57 5.21 10.29 1.80
N ASP A 58 5.81 10.60 2.96
CA ASP A 58 7.02 9.92 3.42
C ASP A 58 6.65 8.59 4.08
N THR A 59 6.80 7.50 3.34
CA THR A 59 6.40 6.17 3.83
C THR A 59 7.43 5.54 4.77
N GLY A 60 8.62 6.13 4.88
CA GLY A 60 9.68 5.79 5.84
C GLY A 60 10.07 4.30 5.96
N ASP A 61 10.84 4.01 7.01
CA ASP A 61 11.16 2.65 7.49
C ASP A 61 10.04 2.13 8.41
N SER A 62 8.80 2.38 8.02
CA SER A 62 7.65 2.03 8.84
C SER A 62 7.59 0.53 9.05
N GLU A 63 7.41 0.11 10.31
CA GLU A 63 7.34 -1.31 10.66
C GLU A 63 6.21 -1.99 9.87
N SER A 64 6.56 -3.03 9.11
CA SER A 64 5.57 -3.83 8.41
C SER A 64 4.58 -4.42 9.41
N PRO A 65 3.26 -4.27 9.19
CA PRO A 65 2.27 -4.89 10.03
C PRO A 65 2.39 -6.42 9.95
N ALA A 66 1.95 -7.13 10.99
CA ALA A 66 1.93 -8.60 11.00
C ALA A 66 1.03 -9.22 9.91
N THR A 67 0.14 -8.41 9.31
CA THR A 67 -0.75 -8.80 8.21
C THR A 67 -0.74 -7.68 7.18
N LEU A 68 -0.21 -7.97 6.00
CA LEU A 68 0.05 -6.97 4.98
C LEU A 68 -1.14 -6.86 4.02
N THR A 69 -2.15 -6.09 4.38
CA THR A 69 -3.35 -5.88 3.56
C THR A 69 -3.35 -4.49 2.90
N LEU A 70 -4.16 -4.28 1.85
CA LEU A 70 -4.32 -2.94 1.28
C LEU A 70 -4.82 -1.94 2.32
N ARG A 71 -5.72 -2.35 3.24
CA ARG A 71 -6.16 -1.51 4.35
C ARG A 71 -5.02 -1.14 5.29
N SER A 72 -4.19 -2.11 5.67
CA SER A 72 -3.03 -1.85 6.53
C SER A 72 -2.08 -0.84 5.88
N VAL A 73 -1.84 -0.96 4.57
CA VAL A 73 -1.00 -0.02 3.81
C VAL A 73 -1.65 1.36 3.69
N ALA A 74 -2.96 1.43 3.43
CA ALA A 74 -3.69 2.70 3.37
C ALA A 74 -3.69 3.43 4.73
N ASP A 75 -3.86 2.68 5.82
CA ASP A 75 -3.77 3.21 7.19
C ASP A 75 -2.36 3.72 7.51
N LEU A 76 -1.34 2.98 7.06
CA LEU A 76 0.05 3.38 7.19
C LEU A 76 0.33 4.71 6.48
N LEU A 77 -0.07 4.84 5.21
CA LEU A 77 0.09 6.08 4.44
C LEU A 77 -0.58 7.28 5.11
N ARG A 78 -1.79 7.07 5.67
CA ARG A 78 -2.50 8.12 6.42
C ARG A 78 -1.78 8.54 7.69
N ARG A 79 -1.20 7.59 8.44
CA ARG A 79 -0.39 7.91 9.62
C ARG A 79 0.89 8.67 9.24
N SER A 80 1.54 8.28 8.15
CA SER A 80 2.71 8.97 7.62
C SER A 80 2.43 10.41 7.22
N ASP A 81 1.34 10.67 6.48
CA ASP A 81 0.93 12.02 6.07
C ASP A 81 0.68 12.93 7.28
N SER A 82 0.06 12.40 8.35
CA SER A 82 -0.15 13.16 9.60
C SER A 82 1.14 13.46 10.39
N THR A 83 2.24 12.73 10.12
CA THR A 83 3.52 12.92 10.82
C THR A 83 4.41 13.97 10.14
N THR A 84 4.24 14.20 8.84
CA THR A 84 5.04 15.18 8.07
C THR A 84 4.58 16.63 8.27
N GLU A 85 3.43 16.88 8.90
CA GLU A 85 2.84 18.22 9.07
C GLU A 85 3.21 18.93 10.41
N ALA A 86 4.41 18.68 10.98
CA ALA A 86 4.88 19.27 12.25
C ALA A 86 6.16 20.12 12.11
#